data_AF-A0AA39CRI8-F1
#
_entry.id   AF-A0AA39CRI8-F1
#
_cell.length_a   1.000
_cell.length_b   1.000
_cell.length_c   1.000
_cell.angle_alpha   90.00
_cell.angle_beta   90.00
_cell.angle_gamma   90.00
#
_symmetry.space_group_name_H-M   'P 1'
#
loop_
_entity.id
_entity.type
_entity.pdbx_description
1 polymer ?
#
loop_
_entity_poly.entity_id
_entity_poly.type
_entity_poly.pdbx_seq_one_letter_code
_entity_poly.pdbx_strand_id
1 'polypeptide(L)'
;MGRWGHRMFEGDQDMDIEGQIISEIQKKVKARGVYMEDEHMFDLFYNLEEPDYRPTRFSITSRELRGHIKSMSGQLLKQYRTNPDASYGQYATIVLSAVMMKTGCKISEENRTFLRQAAHGTSSRSSRSWFALFSGDIGFRDPGKAQFLSALDNYKNGKPRDFRAPRSVAEQGPPAGEGED
;
A
#
# COMPACT_ATOMS: atom_id res chain seq x y z
N MET A 1 4.59 13.92 -17.46
CA MET A 1 3.21 14.38 -17.25
C MET A 1 3.06 14.70 -15.76
N GLY A 2 2.15 15.61 -15.37
CA GLY A 2 1.97 15.98 -13.95
C GLY A 2 1.23 14.89 -13.18
N ARG A 3 1.51 14.74 -11.88
CA ARG A 3 0.88 13.74 -11.01
C ARG A 3 -0.63 13.99 -10.87
N TRP A 4 -1.44 13.01 -11.27
CA TRP A 4 -2.89 12.99 -11.07
C TRP A 4 -3.25 12.45 -9.68
N GLY A 5 -4.41 12.82 -9.15
CA GLY A 5 -4.90 12.32 -7.85
C GLY A 5 -4.21 12.89 -6.60
N HIS A 6 -4.79 12.59 -5.44
CA HIS A 6 -4.34 13.11 -4.14
C HIS A 6 -4.14 12.01 -3.08
N ARG A 7 -4.67 10.81 -3.32
CA ARG A 7 -4.58 9.66 -2.42
C ARG A 7 -3.40 8.75 -2.80
N MET A 8 -3.11 7.81 -1.92
CA MET A 8 -2.09 6.79 -2.17
C MET A 8 -2.47 5.97 -3.42
N PHE A 9 -1.50 5.71 -4.29
CA PHE A 9 -1.67 4.96 -5.54
C PHE A 9 -2.51 5.66 -6.63
N GLU A 10 -2.71 6.98 -6.54
CA GLU A 10 -3.37 7.74 -7.62
C GLU A 10 -2.39 8.55 -8.47
N GLY A 11 -1.20 8.84 -7.92
CA GLY A 11 -0.17 9.56 -8.65
C GLY A 11 0.69 8.66 -9.51
N ASP A 12 1.10 9.15 -10.69
CA ASP A 12 2.01 8.44 -11.62
C ASP A 12 3.20 7.81 -10.89
N GLN A 13 3.88 8.56 -10.02
CA GLN A 13 5.00 8.05 -9.25
C GLN A 13 4.63 6.94 -8.27
N ASP A 14 3.47 7.02 -7.62
CA ASP A 14 3.02 5.98 -6.70
C ASP A 14 2.79 4.67 -7.48
N MET A 15 2.20 4.79 -8.67
CA MET A 15 1.95 3.67 -9.57
C MET A 15 3.24 3.09 -10.15
N ASP A 16 4.22 3.93 -10.49
CA ASP A 16 5.55 3.48 -10.96
C ASP A 16 6.27 2.68 -9.87
N ILE A 17 6.31 3.21 -8.64
CA ILE A 17 6.95 2.54 -7.50
C ILE A 17 6.18 1.25 -7.15
N GLU A 18 4.85 1.31 -7.14
CA GLU A 18 4.01 0.14 -6.91
C GLU A 18 4.27 -0.94 -7.96
N GLY A 19 4.32 -0.59 -9.24
CA GLY A 19 4.62 -1.50 -10.34
C GLY A 19 5.99 -2.17 -10.21
N GLN A 20 7.02 -1.40 -9.84
CA GLN A 20 8.37 -1.95 -9.57
C GLN A 20 8.36 -2.93 -8.40
N ILE A 21 7.70 -2.57 -7.29
CA ILE A 21 7.58 -3.43 -6.11
C ILE A 21 6.81 -4.71 -6.44
N ILE A 22 5.70 -4.61 -7.17
CA ILE A 22 4.90 -5.75 -7.61
C ILE A 22 5.75 -6.68 -8.47
N SER A 23 6.49 -6.13 -9.44
CA SER A 23 7.37 -6.92 -10.31
C SER A 23 8.43 -7.68 -9.49
N GLU A 24 9.05 -7.03 -8.51
CA GLU A 24 10.03 -7.68 -7.63
C GLU A 24 9.43 -8.78 -6.75
N ILE A 25 8.24 -8.54 -6.19
CA ILE A 25 7.50 -9.56 -5.44
C ILE A 25 7.18 -10.75 -6.37
N GLN A 26 6.71 -10.48 -7.57
CA GLN A 26 6.35 -11.50 -8.55
C GLN A 26 7.56 -12.34 -8.95
N LYS A 27 8.72 -11.73 -9.24
CA LYS A 27 9.99 -12.43 -9.49
C LYS A 27 10.35 -13.35 -8.34
N LYS A 28 10.25 -12.88 -7.09
CA LYS A 28 10.55 -13.68 -5.89
C LYS A 28 9.56 -14.84 -5.68
N VAL A 29 8.30 -14.66 -6.05
CA VAL A 29 7.30 -15.75 -6.01
C VAL A 29 7.58 -16.78 -7.11
N LYS A 30 7.79 -16.34 -8.36
CA LYS A 30 8.16 -17.22 -9.49
C LYS A 30 9.45 -18.01 -9.21
N ALA A 31 10.45 -17.39 -8.57
CA ALA A 31 11.70 -18.05 -8.16
C ALA A 31 11.51 -19.19 -7.15
N ARG A 32 10.33 -19.29 -6.51
CA ARG A 32 9.97 -20.42 -5.63
C ARG A 32 9.26 -21.56 -6.36
N GLY A 33 9.24 -21.52 -7.70
CA GLY A 33 8.57 -22.53 -8.53
C GLY A 33 7.06 -22.34 -8.66
N VAL A 34 6.54 -21.17 -8.29
CA VAL A 34 5.10 -20.86 -8.35
C VAL A 34 4.77 -20.29 -9.73
N TYR A 35 3.82 -20.92 -10.41
CA TYR A 35 3.26 -20.38 -11.65
C TYR A 35 2.24 -19.28 -11.35
N MET A 36 2.44 -18.11 -11.96
CA MET A 36 1.50 -16.99 -11.89
C MET A 36 1.60 -16.12 -13.15
N GLU A 37 0.44 -15.69 -13.66
CA GLU A 37 0.34 -14.69 -14.71
C GLU A 37 0.84 -13.32 -14.22
N ASP A 38 1.14 -12.42 -15.17
CA ASP A 38 1.60 -11.06 -14.86
C ASP A 38 0.48 -10.18 -14.26
N GLU A 39 -0.76 -10.40 -14.67
CA GLU A 39 -1.94 -9.68 -14.18
C GLU A 39 -2.38 -10.15 -12.79
N HIS A 40 -1.93 -11.32 -12.34
CA HIS A 40 -2.41 -11.97 -11.12
C HIS A 40 -2.20 -11.12 -9.86
N MET A 41 -1.12 -10.34 -9.80
CA MET A 41 -0.87 -9.40 -8.69
C MET A 41 -1.84 -8.21 -8.73
N PHE A 42 -2.20 -7.73 -9.91
CA PHE A 42 -3.21 -6.69 -10.05
C PHE A 42 -4.57 -7.25 -9.64
N ASP A 43 -4.97 -8.41 -10.17
CA ASP A 43 -6.24 -9.05 -9.81
C ASP A 43 -6.38 -9.27 -8.31
N LEU A 44 -5.29 -9.67 -7.64
CA LEU A 44 -5.27 -9.81 -6.18
C LEU A 44 -5.69 -8.53 -5.46
N PHE A 45 -5.32 -7.37 -6.00
CA PHE A 45 -5.63 -6.05 -5.42
C PHE A 45 -6.99 -5.51 -5.84
N TYR A 46 -7.51 -5.92 -6.99
CA TYR A 46 -8.85 -5.56 -7.44
C TYR A 46 -9.92 -6.44 -6.79
N ASN A 47 -9.63 -7.72 -6.56
CA ASN A 47 -10.54 -8.75 -6.05
C ASN A 47 -10.19 -9.16 -4.61
N LEU A 48 -10.08 -8.18 -3.71
CA LEU A 48 -9.65 -8.42 -2.32
C LEU A 48 -10.58 -9.39 -1.55
N GLU A 49 -11.84 -9.47 -1.96
CA GLU A 49 -12.92 -10.22 -1.29
C GLU A 49 -13.05 -11.67 -1.77
N GLU A 50 -12.38 -12.05 -2.87
CA GLU A 50 -12.47 -13.39 -3.46
C GLU A 50 -11.17 -14.17 -3.21
N PRO A 51 -11.04 -14.90 -2.08
CA PRO A 51 -9.79 -15.57 -1.71
C PRO A 51 -9.42 -16.70 -2.68
N ASP A 52 -10.40 -17.27 -3.37
CA ASP A 52 -10.21 -18.42 -4.25
C ASP A 52 -10.18 -18.04 -5.74
N TYR A 53 -10.18 -16.73 -6.03
CA TYR A 53 -9.97 -16.21 -7.38
C TYR A 53 -8.63 -16.70 -7.94
N ARG A 54 -8.67 -17.15 -9.20
CA ARG A 54 -7.51 -17.52 -10.00
C ARG A 54 -7.72 -17.00 -11.43
N PRO A 55 -6.76 -16.28 -12.03
CA PRO A 55 -6.89 -15.78 -13.40
C PRO A 55 -7.04 -16.91 -14.41
N THR A 56 -6.31 -18.01 -14.19
CA THR A 56 -6.30 -19.20 -15.04
C THR A 56 -6.39 -20.46 -14.19
N ARG A 57 -6.80 -21.59 -14.80
CA ARG A 57 -6.89 -22.89 -14.10
C ARG A 57 -5.55 -23.42 -13.55
N PHE A 58 -4.43 -22.92 -14.07
CA PHE A 58 -3.08 -23.31 -13.68
C PHE A 58 -2.43 -22.34 -12.69
N SER A 59 -3.01 -21.15 -12.53
CA SER A 59 -2.56 -20.18 -11.53
C SER A 59 -2.96 -20.66 -10.14
N ILE A 60 -2.12 -20.33 -9.18
CA ILE A 60 -2.49 -20.46 -7.76
C ILE A 60 -3.69 -19.56 -7.43
N THR A 61 -4.31 -19.78 -6.29
CA THR A 61 -5.37 -18.91 -5.77
C THR A 61 -4.81 -17.63 -5.18
N SER A 62 -5.65 -16.60 -5.11
CA SER A 62 -5.35 -15.35 -4.39
C SER A 62 -4.93 -15.59 -2.93
N ARG A 63 -5.54 -16.59 -2.27
CA ARG A 63 -5.19 -17.03 -0.91
C ARG A 63 -3.76 -17.57 -0.82
N GLU A 64 -3.40 -18.47 -1.73
CA GLU A 64 -2.04 -19.03 -1.81
C GLU A 64 -1.01 -17.95 -2.11
N LEU A 65 -1.33 -17.04 -3.04
CA LEU A 65 -0.45 -15.93 -3.40
C LEU A 65 -0.20 -15.02 -2.20
N ARG A 66 -1.25 -14.64 -1.46
CA ARG A 66 -1.11 -13.93 -0.17
C ARG A 66 -0.23 -14.70 0.81
N GLY A 67 -0.36 -16.03 0.87
CA GLY A 67 0.48 -16.90 1.70
C GLY A 67 1.97 -16.77 1.36
N HIS A 68 2.32 -16.84 0.07
CA HIS A 68 3.69 -16.64 -0.38
C HIS A 68 4.21 -15.25 -0.03
N ILE A 69 3.43 -14.19 -0.29
CA ILE A 69 3.84 -12.81 0.03
C ILE A 69 4.02 -12.63 1.55
N LYS A 70 3.08 -13.14 2.35
CA LYS A 70 3.15 -13.11 3.83
C LYS A 70 4.44 -13.74 4.34
N SER A 71 4.85 -14.87 3.77
CA SER A 71 6.08 -15.58 4.18
C SER A 71 7.37 -14.80 3.91
N MET A 72 7.39 -13.88 2.94
CA MET A 72 8.57 -13.06 2.58
C MET A 72 8.48 -11.61 3.10
N SER A 73 7.33 -11.20 3.62
CA SER A 73 7.04 -9.81 4.01
C SER A 73 8.08 -9.21 4.98
N GLY A 74 8.47 -9.94 6.03
CA GLY A 74 9.46 -9.46 7.00
C GLY A 74 10.83 -9.19 6.36
N GLN A 75 11.27 -10.06 5.46
CA GLN A 75 12.55 -9.90 4.76
C GLN A 75 12.52 -8.71 3.79
N LEU A 76 11.41 -8.56 3.04
CA LEU A 76 11.22 -7.44 2.12
C LEU A 76 11.22 -6.09 2.84
N LEU A 77 10.47 -5.96 3.94
CA LEU A 77 10.48 -4.71 4.72
C LEU A 77 11.86 -4.38 5.29
N LYS A 78 12.57 -5.39 5.80
CA LYS A 78 13.94 -5.20 6.29
C LYS A 78 14.85 -4.71 5.16
N GLN A 79 14.79 -5.33 3.98
CA GLN A 79 15.59 -4.96 2.82
C GLN A 79 15.38 -3.51 2.41
N TYR A 80 14.12 -3.09 2.21
CA TYR A 80 13.78 -1.72 1.80
C TYR A 80 14.15 -0.69 2.88
N ARG A 81 14.03 -1.07 4.17
CA ARG A 81 14.44 -0.21 5.28
C ARG A 81 15.96 -0.01 5.33
N THR A 82 16.74 -1.06 5.12
CA THR A 82 18.21 -1.01 5.23
C THR A 82 18.89 -0.47 3.98
N ASN A 83 18.24 -0.61 2.82
CA ASN A 83 18.74 -0.10 1.55
C ASN A 83 17.64 0.75 0.89
N PRO A 84 17.50 2.03 1.32
CA PRO A 84 16.54 2.94 0.74
C PRO A 84 16.75 3.06 -0.77
N ASP A 85 15.66 3.24 -1.50
CA ASP A 85 15.72 3.40 -2.95
C ASP A 85 16.54 4.66 -3.33
N ALA A 86 17.38 4.56 -4.34
CA ALA A 86 18.26 5.67 -4.72
C ALA A 86 17.48 6.90 -5.26
N SER A 87 16.32 6.66 -5.87
CA SER A 87 15.47 7.70 -6.48
C SER A 87 14.38 8.20 -5.53
N TYR A 88 13.85 7.30 -4.70
CA TYR A 88 12.65 7.56 -3.88
C TYR A 88 12.90 7.50 -2.38
N GLY A 89 14.11 7.10 -1.95
CA GLY A 89 14.50 7.01 -0.56
C GLY A 89 13.55 6.14 0.26
N GLN A 90 13.11 6.67 1.40
CA GLN A 90 12.19 6.00 2.31
C GLN A 90 10.75 5.91 1.75
N TYR A 91 10.42 6.70 0.73
CA TYR A 91 9.08 6.65 0.14
C TYR A 91 8.80 5.29 -0.51
N ALA A 92 9.79 4.65 -1.12
CA ALA A 92 9.64 3.28 -1.63
C ALA A 92 9.27 2.28 -0.52
N THR A 93 9.80 2.47 0.70
CA THR A 93 9.44 1.63 1.85
C THR A 93 8.00 1.87 2.30
N ILE A 94 7.53 3.12 2.22
CA ILE A 94 6.14 3.49 2.48
C ILE A 94 5.21 2.81 1.47
N VAL A 95 5.49 2.91 0.17
CA VAL A 95 4.70 2.25 -0.89
C VAL A 95 4.70 0.73 -0.69
N LEU A 96 5.86 0.12 -0.40
CA LEU A 96 5.96 -1.31 -0.09
C LEU A 96 5.05 -1.70 1.08
N SER A 97 5.05 -0.91 2.16
CA SER A 97 4.22 -1.20 3.32
C SER A 97 2.73 -1.10 3.01
N ALA A 98 2.32 -0.18 2.14
CA ALA A 98 0.95 -0.09 1.68
C ALA A 98 0.55 -1.32 0.82
N VAL A 99 1.45 -1.80 -0.06
CA VAL A 99 1.29 -3.08 -0.79
C VAL A 99 1.17 -4.27 0.18
N MET A 100 1.95 -4.27 1.26
CA MET A 100 1.84 -5.28 2.32
C MET A 100 0.51 -5.24 3.06
N MET A 101 -0.03 -4.05 3.31
CA MET A 101 -1.36 -3.92 3.89
C MET A 101 -2.44 -4.46 2.94
N LYS A 102 -2.35 -4.19 1.62
CA LYS A 102 -3.26 -4.74 0.59
C LYS A 102 -3.27 -6.27 0.57
N THR A 103 -2.13 -6.90 0.88
CA THR A 103 -2.02 -8.37 0.92
C THR A 103 -2.39 -8.99 2.27
N GLY A 104 -2.58 -8.19 3.33
CA GLY A 104 -2.86 -8.71 4.67
C GLY A 104 -1.59 -9.14 5.43
N CYS A 105 -0.41 -8.66 5.04
CA CYS A 105 0.86 -9.05 5.66
C CYS A 105 1.00 -8.55 7.10
N LYS A 106 1.81 -9.23 7.90
CA LYS A 106 2.13 -8.79 9.26
C LYS A 106 3.12 -7.62 9.20
N ILE A 107 2.76 -6.50 9.80
CA ILE A 107 3.68 -5.38 10.05
C ILE A 107 3.99 -5.39 11.55
N SER A 108 5.28 -5.54 11.91
CA SER A 108 5.73 -5.49 13.30
C SER A 108 5.61 -4.07 13.88
N GLU A 109 5.54 -3.95 15.21
CA GLU A 109 5.50 -2.64 15.88
C GLU A 109 6.76 -1.79 15.63
N GLU A 110 7.92 -2.44 15.51
CA GLU A 110 9.16 -1.79 15.08
C GLU A 110 9.01 -1.17 13.68
N ASN A 111 8.46 -1.93 12.72
CA ASN A 111 8.23 -1.44 11.37
C ASN A 111 7.14 -0.36 11.35
N ARG A 112 6.10 -0.46 12.18
CA ARG A 112 5.07 0.59 12.30
C ARG A 112 5.66 1.90 12.79
N THR A 113 6.50 1.84 13.81
CA THR A 113 7.19 3.03 14.35
C THR A 113 8.09 3.66 13.30
N PHE A 114 8.89 2.84 12.61
CA PHE A 114 9.72 3.30 11.49
C PHE A 114 8.89 3.94 10.38
N LEU A 115 7.80 3.29 9.93
CA LEU A 115 6.95 3.79 8.85
C LEU A 115 6.26 5.10 9.22
N ARG A 116 5.86 5.29 10.48
CA ARG A 116 5.31 6.56 10.97
C ARG A 116 6.38 7.66 10.89
N GLN A 117 7.59 7.39 11.37
CA GLN A 117 8.71 8.34 11.29
C GLN A 117 9.07 8.68 9.83
N ALA A 118 9.19 7.66 8.97
CA ALA A 118 9.46 7.83 7.55
C ALA A 118 8.36 8.65 6.86
N ALA A 119 7.09 8.39 7.18
CA ALA A 119 5.97 9.15 6.63
C ALA A 119 6.01 10.61 7.07
N HIS A 120 6.34 10.90 8.33
CA HIS A 120 6.51 12.27 8.81
C HIS A 120 7.70 12.98 8.16
N GLY A 121 8.84 12.29 8.01
CA GLY A 121 10.07 12.82 7.41
C GLY A 121 10.04 12.93 5.88
N THR A 122 9.13 12.21 5.22
CA THR A 122 8.90 12.35 3.77
C THR A 122 8.17 13.67 3.51
N SER A 123 8.73 14.48 2.62
CA SER A 123 8.13 15.71 2.12
C SER A 123 6.69 15.47 1.67
N SER A 124 5.79 16.35 2.12
CA SER A 124 4.40 16.37 1.70
C SER A 124 4.12 17.71 1.05
N ARG A 125 3.55 17.70 -0.15
CA ARG A 125 3.10 18.93 -0.82
C ARG A 125 1.65 19.22 -0.50
N SER A 126 1.38 20.50 -0.24
CA SER A 126 0.05 21.03 0.02
C SER A 126 -0.91 20.66 -1.11
N SER A 127 -2.09 20.15 -0.76
CA SER A 127 -3.17 19.83 -1.70
C SER A 127 -3.75 21.03 -2.44
N ARG A 128 -3.31 22.26 -2.15
CA ARG A 128 -3.80 23.50 -2.78
C ARG A 128 -3.34 23.68 -4.22
N SER A 129 -2.37 22.90 -4.68
CA SER A 129 -1.94 22.89 -6.08
C SER A 129 -2.48 21.65 -6.78
N TRP A 130 -3.48 21.84 -7.63
CA TRP A 130 -4.07 20.84 -8.53
C TRP A 130 -3.06 20.36 -9.58
N PHE A 131 -1.94 21.10 -9.75
CA PHE A 131 -0.80 20.71 -10.56
C PHE A 131 0.49 20.77 -9.73
N ALA A 132 1.29 19.71 -9.80
CA ALA A 132 2.66 19.76 -9.33
C ALA A 132 3.60 19.87 -10.54
N LEU A 133 4.64 20.70 -10.40
CA LEU A 133 5.69 20.81 -11.40
C LEU A 133 6.33 19.43 -11.63
N PHE A 134 6.56 19.10 -12.90
CA PHE A 134 7.09 17.81 -13.37
C PHE A 134 8.40 17.40 -12.68
N SER A 135 9.21 18.38 -12.28
CA SER A 135 10.43 18.19 -11.51
C SER A 135 10.14 18.33 -10.01
N GLY A 136 10.10 17.19 -9.32
CA GLY A 136 10.16 17.14 -7.86
C GLY A 136 8.86 16.88 -7.12
N ASP A 137 7.81 16.31 -7.74
CA ASP A 137 6.61 15.85 -7.01
C ASP A 137 6.81 14.53 -6.25
N ILE A 138 7.97 14.41 -5.59
CA ILE A 138 8.43 13.23 -4.86
C ILE A 138 7.79 13.18 -3.48
N GLY A 139 7.30 12.00 -3.11
CA GLY A 139 6.76 11.73 -1.78
C GLY A 139 5.25 11.85 -1.73
N PHE A 140 4.72 12.36 -0.63
CA PHE A 140 3.28 12.42 -0.42
C PHE A 140 2.66 13.71 -0.98
N ARG A 141 1.35 13.62 -1.27
CA ARG A 141 0.42 14.75 -1.10
C ARG A 141 -0.26 14.64 0.25
N ASP A 142 -0.67 15.75 0.84
CA ASP A 142 -1.28 15.75 2.19
C ASP A 142 -2.43 14.73 2.33
N PRO A 143 -3.34 14.57 1.34
CA PRO A 143 -4.43 13.61 1.49
C PRO A 143 -3.97 12.16 1.47
N GLY A 144 -2.93 11.83 0.70
CA GLY A 144 -2.29 10.52 0.62
C GLY A 144 -1.48 10.21 1.88
N LYS A 145 -0.75 11.19 2.42
CA LYS A 145 -0.05 11.06 3.72
C LYS A 145 -1.03 10.74 4.85
N ALA A 146 -2.11 11.51 4.94
CA ALA A 146 -3.15 11.30 5.94
C ALA A 146 -3.83 9.93 5.77
N GLN A 147 -4.09 9.52 4.52
CA GLN A 147 -4.65 8.20 4.24
C GLN A 147 -3.69 7.08 4.66
N PHE A 148 -2.41 7.18 4.33
CA PHE A 148 -1.41 6.18 4.71
C PHE A 148 -1.26 6.08 6.24
N LEU A 149 -1.12 7.21 6.93
CA LEU A 149 -1.00 7.23 8.39
C LEU A 149 -2.25 6.64 9.06
N SER A 150 -3.44 7.04 8.61
CA SER A 150 -4.70 6.47 9.10
C SER A 150 -4.80 4.97 8.84
N ALA A 151 -4.37 4.51 7.66
CA ALA A 151 -4.32 3.09 7.33
C ALA A 151 -3.35 2.34 8.24
N LEU A 152 -2.15 2.88 8.47
CA LEU A 152 -1.12 2.29 9.33
C LEU A 152 -1.59 2.14 10.78
N ASP A 153 -2.21 3.19 11.33
CA ASP A 153 -2.68 3.21 12.73
C ASP A 153 -3.84 2.24 12.96
N ASN A 154 -4.73 2.08 11.97
CA ASN A 154 -5.90 1.21 12.06
C ASN A 154 -5.68 -0.19 11.46
N TYR A 155 -4.46 -0.48 11.00
CA TYR A 155 -4.18 -1.73 10.31
C TYR A 155 -4.28 -2.93 11.26
N LYS A 156 -4.97 -3.98 10.84
CA LYS A 156 -5.05 -5.26 11.56
C LYS A 156 -4.30 -6.33 10.76
N ASN A 157 -3.22 -6.86 11.34
CA ASN A 157 -2.42 -7.90 10.72
C ASN A 157 -3.30 -9.09 10.27
N GLY A 158 -3.05 -9.60 9.07
CA GLY A 158 -3.86 -10.68 8.47
C GLY A 158 -5.08 -10.21 7.69
N LYS A 159 -5.57 -8.98 7.91
CA LYS A 159 -6.70 -8.40 7.17
C LYS A 159 -6.18 -7.52 6.01
N PRO A 160 -6.55 -7.84 4.75
CA PRO A 160 -6.26 -6.97 3.62
C PRO A 160 -6.86 -5.58 3.79
N ARG A 161 -6.14 -4.53 3.35
CA ARG A 161 -6.65 -3.15 3.34
C ARG A 161 -6.92 -2.71 1.90
N ASP A 162 -8.12 -2.20 1.66
CA ASP A 162 -8.40 -1.44 0.45
C ASP A 162 -8.04 0.04 0.65
N PHE A 163 -7.25 0.59 -0.29
CA PHE A 163 -6.89 2.00 -0.35
C PHE A 163 -7.80 2.80 -1.30
N ARG A 164 -8.71 2.14 -2.03
CA ARG A 164 -9.72 2.80 -2.87
C ARG A 164 -10.96 3.19 -2.06
N ALA A 165 -11.29 2.38 -1.06
CA ALA A 165 -12.36 2.66 -0.11
C ALA A 165 -12.24 4.07 0.52
N PRO A 166 -13.37 4.72 0.85
CA PRO A 166 -13.39 5.97 1.59
C PRO A 166 -12.53 5.87 2.85
N ARG A 167 -11.95 7.00 3.31
CA ARG A 167 -11.30 7.04 4.62
C ARG A 167 -12.29 6.45 5.62
N SER A 168 -11.86 5.44 6.37
CA SER A 168 -12.65 4.91 7.47
C SER A 168 -12.87 6.08 8.41
N VAL A 169 -14.06 6.68 8.32
CA VAL A 169 -14.57 7.57 9.35
C VAL A 169 -14.59 6.67 10.57
N ALA A 170 -13.75 6.96 11.56
CA ALA A 170 -13.91 6.35 12.88
C ALA A 170 -15.40 6.45 13.19
N GLU A 171 -16.03 5.32 13.55
CA GLU A 171 -17.43 5.26 13.97
C GLU A 171 -17.70 6.46 14.89
N GLN A 172 -18.27 7.52 14.33
CA GLN A 172 -18.83 8.59 15.13
C GLN A 172 -20.08 7.94 15.68
N GLY A 173 -20.07 7.70 16.98
CA GLY A 173 -21.23 7.20 17.70
C GLY A 173 -22.47 8.03 17.34
N PRO A 174 -23.67 7.43 17.47
CA PRO A 174 -24.89 8.08 17.05
C PRO A 174 -25.01 9.46 17.70
N PRO A 175 -25.52 10.48 16.98
CA PRO A 175 -25.73 11.80 17.55
C PRO A 175 -26.61 11.64 18.79
N ALA A 176 -26.10 12.14 19.92
CA ALA A 176 -26.88 12.25 21.15
C ALA A 176 -28.14 13.04 20.81
N GLY A 177 -29.30 12.43 21.06
CA GLY A 177 -30.59 13.07 20.87
C GLY A 177 -30.62 14.39 21.65
N GLU A 178 -30.82 15.47 20.94
CA GLU A 178 -31.27 16.72 21.54
C GLU A 178 -32.76 16.56 21.82
N GLY A 179 -33.09 16.64 23.10
CA GLY A 179 -34.46 16.54 23.61
C GLY A 179 -35.31 17.69 23.10
N GLU A 180 -36.54 17.34 22.75
CA GLU A 180 -37.66 18.27 22.64
C GLU A 180 -38.07 18.69 24.05
N ASP A 181 -37.98 19.98 24.35
CA ASP A 181 -38.78 20.70 25.35
C ASP A 181 -39.78 21.61 24.61
#